data_AF-A0A842RY35-F1
#
_entry.id   AF-A0A842RY35-F1
#
_cell.length_a   1.000
_cell.length_b   1.000
_cell.length_c   1.000
_cell.angle_alpha   90.00
_cell.angle_beta   90.00
_cell.angle_gamma   90.00
#
_symmetry.space_group_name_H-M   'P 1'
#
loop_
_entity.id
_entity.type
_entity.pdbx_description
1 polymer ?
#
loop_
_entity_poly.entity_id
_entity_poly.type
_entity_poly.pdbx_seq_one_letter_code
_entity_poly.pdbx_strand_id
1 'polypeptide(L)'
;MSDQPNQIPSSFLYLGILIISGIAGILVLVTDFGGVYNNYGGYYVWEFIGILNFPYNLIIIAIAGFFFYNLVISLMALKDSDNPVPSNLFTIGFFLNIAALSLVILGAIALGIVGGLEADDWWFDAGFYGGIIGGIINLILYFLLISNREVSISF
;
A
#
# COMPACT_ATOMS: atom_id res chain seq x y z
N MET A 1 -28.00 -15.48 -27.28
CA MET A 1 -27.87 -15.07 -25.87
C MET A 1 -26.53 -14.41 -25.76
N SER A 2 -26.49 -13.09 -25.56
CA SER A 2 -25.21 -12.37 -25.44
C SER A 2 -24.59 -12.71 -24.09
N ASP A 3 -23.41 -13.33 -24.11
CA ASP A 3 -22.54 -13.46 -22.95
C ASP A 3 -22.08 -12.06 -22.53
N GLN A 4 -22.93 -11.34 -21.80
CA GLN A 4 -22.51 -10.15 -21.07
C GLN A 4 -21.53 -10.66 -20.01
N PRO A 5 -20.23 -10.29 -20.07
CA PRO A 5 -19.26 -10.76 -19.09
C PRO A 5 -19.76 -10.37 -17.69
N ASN A 6 -19.68 -11.30 -16.73
CA ASN A 6 -20.05 -11.05 -15.34
C ASN A 6 -19.20 -9.88 -14.80
N GLN A 7 -19.75 -8.66 -14.84
CA GLN A 7 -19.09 -7.48 -14.31
C GLN A 7 -19.14 -7.50 -12.79
N ILE A 8 -17.98 -7.32 -12.15
CA ILE A 8 -17.91 -7.19 -10.69
C ILE A 8 -18.54 -5.85 -10.30
N PRO A 9 -19.49 -5.82 -9.34
CA PRO A 9 -20.07 -4.56 -8.86
C PRO A 9 -18.99 -3.61 -8.36
N SER A 10 -18.96 -2.37 -8.87
CA SER A 10 -17.93 -1.39 -8.50
C SER A 10 -17.91 -1.10 -6.99
N SER A 11 -19.07 -1.17 -6.32
CA SER A 11 -19.19 -1.04 -4.85
C SER A 11 -18.35 -2.07 -4.10
N PHE A 12 -18.24 -3.31 -4.62
CA PHE A 12 -17.41 -4.35 -4.02
C PHE A 12 -15.92 -4.03 -4.17
N LEU A 13 -15.51 -3.52 -5.33
CA LEU A 13 -14.13 -3.09 -5.57
C LEU A 13 -13.75 -1.91 -4.66
N TYR A 14 -14.64 -0.93 -4.51
CA TYR A 14 -14.45 0.18 -3.58
C TYR A 14 -14.30 -0.32 -2.14
N LEU A 15 -15.21 -1.18 -1.68
CA LEU A 15 -15.13 -1.77 -0.34
C LEU A 15 -13.80 -2.52 -0.13
N GLY A 16 -13.32 -3.24 -1.14
CA GLY A 16 -12.01 -3.87 -1.11
C GLY A 16 -10.88 -2.85 -0.92
N ILE A 17 -10.85 -1.79 -1.73
CA ILE A 17 -9.83 -0.72 -1.63
C ILE A 17 -9.88 -0.05 -0.26
N LEU A 18 -11.09 0.17 0.28
CA LEU A 18 -11.29 0.77 1.59
C LEU A 18 -10.61 -0.05 2.69
N ILE A 19 -10.96 -1.34 2.78
CA ILE A 19 -10.50 -2.24 3.84
C ILE A 19 -9.00 -2.45 3.72
N ILE A 20 -8.51 -2.78 2.52
CA ILE A 20 -7.10 -3.08 2.28
C ILE A 20 -6.23 -1.85 2.53
N SER A 21 -6.65 -0.67 2.05
CA SER A 21 -5.90 0.56 2.31
C SER A 21 -5.88 0.94 3.79
N GLY A 22 -6.99 0.73 4.52
CA GLY A 22 -7.04 0.96 5.96
C GLY A 22 -6.08 0.07 6.72
N ILE A 23 -6.13 -1.25 6.46
CA ILE A 23 -5.24 -2.22 7.11
C ILE A 23 -3.78 -1.93 6.76
N ALA A 24 -3.46 -1.75 5.47
CA ALA A 24 -2.10 -1.49 5.01
C ALA A 24 -1.53 -0.20 5.59
N GLY A 25 -2.31 0.90 5.56
CA GLY A 25 -1.90 2.17 6.13
C GLY A 25 -1.64 2.09 7.64
N ILE A 26 -2.49 1.38 8.39
CA ILE A 26 -2.30 1.17 9.84
C ILE A 26 -1.06 0.31 10.11
N LEU A 27 -0.88 -0.80 9.39
CA LEU A 27 0.29 -1.67 9.59
C LEU A 27 1.59 -0.93 9.32
N VAL A 28 1.68 -0.23 8.17
CA VAL A 28 2.86 0.58 7.82
C VAL A 28 3.17 1.63 8.89
N LEU A 29 2.15 2.25 9.48
CA LEU A 29 2.33 3.35 10.43
C LEU A 29 2.66 2.89 11.87
N VAL A 30 2.04 1.79 12.31
CA VAL A 30 2.03 1.36 13.72
C VAL A 30 3.07 0.28 14.01
N THR A 31 3.48 -0.48 13.00
CA THR A 31 4.47 -1.54 13.15
C THR A 31 5.78 -1.19 12.45
N ASP A 32 6.86 -1.86 12.83
CA ASP A 32 8.15 -1.64 12.21
C ASP A 32 8.12 -2.13 10.75
N PHE A 33 8.90 -1.46 9.92
CA PHE A 33 9.15 -1.88 8.55
C PHE A 33 10.06 -3.12 8.52
N GLY A 34 11.05 -3.14 9.41
CA GLY A 34 11.96 -4.26 9.60
C GLY A 34 13.00 -3.95 10.66
N GLY A 35 13.78 -4.96 11.02
CA GLY A 35 14.77 -4.90 12.10
C GLY A 35 16.10 -5.54 11.73
N VAL A 36 17.13 -5.15 12.47
CA VAL A 36 18.49 -5.69 12.38
C VAL A 36 19.05 -5.96 13.77
N TYR A 37 19.90 -6.97 13.88
CA TYR A 37 20.76 -7.20 15.04
C TYR A 37 22.21 -6.92 14.69
N ASN A 38 22.81 -5.97 15.42
CA ASN A 38 24.21 -5.61 15.27
C ASN A 38 25.01 -6.07 16.48
N ASN A 39 26.23 -6.57 16.26
CA ASN A 39 27.13 -6.97 17.33
C ASN A 39 28.27 -5.98 17.49
N TYR A 40 28.24 -5.25 18.60
CA TYR A 40 29.27 -4.27 18.95
C TYR A 40 30.15 -4.84 20.07
N GLY A 41 31.20 -5.57 19.70
CA GLY A 41 32.20 -6.06 20.66
C GLY A 41 31.66 -7.11 21.64
N GLY A 42 30.73 -7.96 21.20
CA GLY A 42 30.11 -9.03 21.98
C GLY A 42 28.72 -8.70 22.52
N TYR A 43 28.22 -7.48 22.30
CA TYR A 43 26.87 -7.08 22.68
C TYR A 43 25.96 -7.04 21.45
N TYR A 44 24.87 -7.81 21.50
CA TYR A 44 23.80 -7.77 20.50
C TYR A 44 22.87 -6.59 20.78
N VAL A 45 22.81 -5.66 19.83
CA VAL A 45 21.92 -4.50 19.87
C VAL A 45 20.84 -4.69 18.81
N TRP A 46 19.59 -4.61 19.24
CA TRP A 46 18.44 -4.62 18.34
C TRP A 46 18.16 -3.20 17.83
N GLU A 47 18.05 -3.05 16.52
CA GLU A 47 17.65 -1.82 15.87
C GLU A 47 16.48 -2.10 14.92
N PHE A 48 15.64 -1.09 14.70
CA PHE A 48 14.47 -1.21 13.86
C PHE A 48 14.27 0.06 13.02
N ILE A 49 13.56 -0.10 11.91
CA ILE A 49 13.11 0.99 11.05
C ILE A 49 11.60 1.10 11.20
N GLY A 50 11.13 2.19 11.78
CA GLY A 50 9.71 2.50 11.90
C GLY A 50 9.45 3.99 11.95
N ILE A 51 8.25 4.37 12.38
CA ILE A 51 7.83 5.78 12.45
C ILE A 51 8.62 6.62 13.47
N LEU A 52 9.32 5.97 14.39
CA LEU A 52 10.11 6.64 15.43
C LEU A 52 11.55 6.96 14.99
N ASN A 53 11.99 6.44 13.84
CA ASN A 53 13.38 6.55 13.38
C ASN A 53 13.50 7.64 12.29
N PHE A 54 14.03 8.81 12.64
CA PHE A 54 14.33 9.86 11.65
C PHE A 54 15.63 9.53 10.89
N PRO A 55 15.69 9.72 9.55
CA PRO A 55 14.68 10.31 8.66
C PRO A 55 13.71 9.30 8.00
N TYR A 56 13.85 8.01 8.29
CA TYR A 56 13.05 6.94 7.66
C TYR A 56 11.54 7.11 7.87
N ASN A 57 11.17 7.68 9.02
CA ASN A 57 9.78 7.96 9.37
C ASN A 57 9.03 8.83 8.34
N LEU A 58 9.71 9.75 7.63
CA LEU A 58 9.09 10.56 6.59
C LEU A 58 8.61 9.70 5.41
N ILE A 59 9.38 8.68 5.04
CA ILE A 59 9.03 7.74 3.98
C ILE A 59 7.86 6.86 4.43
N ILE A 60 7.90 6.37 5.66
CA ILE A 60 6.81 5.57 6.26
C ILE A 60 5.50 6.35 6.30
N ILE A 61 5.54 7.62 6.73
CA ILE A 61 4.38 8.52 6.74
C ILE A 61 3.86 8.75 5.32
N ALA A 62 4.74 8.91 4.33
CA ALA A 62 4.33 9.08 2.94
C ALA A 62 3.59 7.83 2.40
N ILE A 63 4.15 6.64 2.64
CA ILE A 63 3.52 5.36 2.24
C ILE A 63 2.14 5.20 2.90
N ALA A 64 2.05 5.42 4.22
CA ALA A 64 0.78 5.36 4.94
C ALA A 64 -0.22 6.41 4.43
N GLY A 65 0.26 7.63 4.14
CA GLY A 65 -0.54 8.71 3.56
C GLY A 65 -1.14 8.34 2.20
N PHE A 66 -0.40 7.65 1.34
CA PHE A 66 -0.92 7.16 0.06
C PHE A 66 -2.03 6.12 0.25
N PHE A 67 -1.88 5.19 1.19
CA PHE A 67 -2.95 4.27 1.55
C PHE A 67 -4.18 4.99 2.12
N PHE A 68 -4.00 5.91 3.08
CA PHE A 68 -5.13 6.65 3.64
C PHE A 68 -5.83 7.54 2.61
N TYR A 69 -5.11 8.06 1.63
CA TYR A 69 -5.73 8.80 0.53
C TYR A 69 -6.62 7.88 -0.34
N ASN A 70 -6.16 6.66 -0.64
CA ASN A 70 -6.98 5.66 -1.34
C ASN A 70 -8.22 5.24 -0.53
N LEU A 71 -8.09 5.15 0.80
CA LEU A 71 -9.22 4.96 1.71
C LEU A 71 -10.24 6.10 1.57
N VAL A 72 -9.80 7.36 1.54
CA VAL A 72 -10.68 8.53 1.38
C VAL A 72 -11.39 8.51 0.02
N ILE A 73 -10.69 8.24 -1.08
CA ILE A 73 -11.31 8.10 -2.41
C ILE A 73 -12.41 7.04 -2.37
N SER A 74 -12.14 5.89 -1.76
CA SER A 74 -13.11 4.81 -1.67
C SER A 74 -14.33 5.18 -0.81
N LEU A 75 -14.13 5.84 0.33
CA LEU A 75 -15.24 6.36 1.15
C LEU A 75 -16.11 7.33 0.37
N MET A 76 -15.50 8.25 -0.40
CA MET A 76 -16.25 9.18 -1.24
C MET A 76 -17.10 8.44 -2.28
N ALA A 77 -16.55 7.42 -2.92
CA ALA A 77 -17.25 6.60 -3.91
C ALA A 77 -18.39 5.76 -3.32
N LEU A 78 -18.26 5.32 -2.07
CA LEU A 78 -19.29 4.52 -1.38
C LEU A 78 -20.39 5.38 -0.75
N LYS A 79 -20.06 6.59 -0.30
CA LYS A 79 -21.01 7.47 0.40
C LYS A 79 -22.04 8.09 -0.54
N ASP A 80 -21.60 8.46 -1.75
CA ASP A 80 -22.43 9.20 -2.69
C ASP A 80 -22.50 8.43 -4.01
N SER A 81 -23.39 7.43 -4.06
CA SER A 81 -23.64 6.65 -5.29
C SER A 81 -24.22 7.50 -6.42
N ASP A 82 -24.84 8.62 -6.05
CA ASP A 82 -25.61 9.47 -6.97
C ASP A 82 -24.70 10.54 -7.61
N ASN A 83 -23.63 10.95 -6.92
CA ASN A 83 -22.58 11.80 -7.49
C ASN A 83 -21.30 10.99 -7.80
N PRO A 84 -21.07 10.64 -9.07
CA PRO A 84 -19.92 9.84 -9.44
C PRO A 84 -18.62 10.59 -9.12
N VAL A 85 -17.73 9.92 -8.38
CA VAL A 85 -16.39 10.43 -8.11
C VAL A 85 -15.66 10.71 -9.45
N PRO A 86 -15.04 11.90 -9.59
CA PRO A 86 -14.27 12.27 -10.77
C PRO A 86 -13.28 11.18 -11.22
N SER A 87 -13.24 10.90 -12.53
CA SER A 87 -12.40 9.83 -13.09
C SER A 87 -10.90 10.01 -12.79
N ASN A 88 -10.44 11.26 -12.77
CA ASN A 88 -9.06 11.62 -12.44
C ASN A 88 -8.64 11.19 -11.02
N LEU A 89 -9.57 11.15 -10.04
CA LEU A 89 -9.25 10.70 -8.68
C LEU A 89 -8.90 9.21 -8.63
N PHE A 90 -9.50 8.38 -9.49
CA PHE A 90 -9.13 6.97 -9.58
C PHE A 90 -7.76 6.77 -10.21
N THR A 91 -7.45 7.54 -11.25
CA THR A 91 -6.11 7.56 -11.85
C THR A 91 -5.06 8.00 -10.83
N ILE A 92 -5.36 9.04 -10.04
CA ILE A 92 -4.49 9.48 -8.93
C ILE A 92 -4.31 8.33 -7.92
N GLY A 93 -5.39 7.69 -7.47
CA GLY A 93 -5.29 6.60 -6.50
C GLY A 93 -4.44 5.42 -7.00
N PHE A 94 -4.58 5.05 -8.27
CA PHE A 94 -3.74 4.05 -8.92
C PHE A 94 -2.25 4.43 -8.90
N PHE A 95 -1.90 5.66 -9.30
CA PHE A 95 -0.51 6.11 -9.30
C PHE A 95 0.06 6.29 -7.89
N LEU A 96 -0.75 6.72 -6.91
CA LEU A 96 -0.33 6.78 -5.51
C LEU A 96 -0.01 5.39 -4.97
N ASN A 97 -0.76 4.37 -5.38
CA ASN A 97 -0.49 3.00 -4.98
C ASN A 97 0.78 2.43 -5.66
N ILE A 98 1.06 2.79 -6.92
CA ILE A 98 2.35 2.51 -7.56
C ILE A 98 3.50 3.19 -6.82
N ALA A 99 3.32 4.45 -6.43
CA ALA A 99 4.32 5.20 -5.67
C ALA A 99 4.57 4.56 -4.30
N ALA A 100 3.51 4.16 -3.58
CA ALA A 100 3.61 3.43 -2.32
C ALA A 100 4.41 2.13 -2.47
N LEU A 101 4.07 1.29 -3.45
CA LEU A 101 4.79 0.05 -3.75
C LEU A 101 6.25 0.30 -4.09
N SER A 102 6.53 1.32 -4.90
CA SER A 102 7.90 1.68 -5.28
C SER A 102 8.72 2.06 -4.06
N LEU A 103 8.16 2.87 -3.14
CA LEU A 103 8.83 3.24 -1.89
C LEU A 103 9.04 2.04 -0.96
N VAL A 104 8.06 1.13 -0.85
CA VAL A 104 8.20 -0.11 -0.07
C VAL A 104 9.31 -0.98 -0.65
N ILE A 105 9.37 -1.17 -1.96
CA ILE A 105 10.42 -1.96 -2.62
C ILE A 105 11.80 -1.32 -2.42
N LEU A 106 11.92 -0.02 -2.59
CA LEU A 106 13.19 0.71 -2.36
C LEU A 106 13.62 0.61 -0.89
N GLY A 107 12.70 0.73 0.06
CA GLY A 107 12.96 0.53 1.48
C GLY A 107 13.43 -0.89 1.78
N ALA A 108 12.82 -1.89 1.13
CA ALA A 108 13.19 -3.29 1.31
C ALA A 108 14.59 -3.60 0.75
N ILE A 109 14.93 -3.05 -0.42
CA ILE A 109 16.27 -3.16 -1.00
C ILE A 109 17.29 -2.48 -0.08
N ALA A 110 16.99 -1.28 0.42
CA ALA A 110 17.88 -0.55 1.32
C ALA A 110 18.14 -1.32 2.62
N LEU A 111 17.08 -1.83 3.27
CA LEU A 111 17.22 -2.66 4.47
C LEU A 111 17.97 -3.96 4.19
N GLY A 112 17.69 -4.64 3.07
CA GLY A 112 18.39 -5.87 2.69
C GLY A 112 19.88 -5.67 2.40
N ILE A 113 20.27 -4.52 1.83
CA ILE A 113 21.68 -4.18 1.62
C ILE A 113 22.37 -3.89 2.95
N VAL A 114 21.77 -3.03 3.79
CA VAL A 114 22.36 -2.65 5.09
C VAL A 114 22.42 -3.86 6.02
N GLY A 115 21.28 -4.53 6.22
CA GLY A 115 21.19 -5.72 7.08
C GLY A 115 21.99 -6.91 6.55
N GLY A 116 22.05 -7.12 5.24
CA GLY A 116 22.76 -8.26 4.65
C GLY A 116 24.28 -8.11 4.60
N LEU A 117 24.80 -6.88 4.66
CA LEU A 117 26.25 -6.62 4.60
C LEU A 117 26.87 -6.33 5.97
N GLU A 118 26.10 -5.72 6.87
CA GLU A 118 26.64 -5.13 8.11
C GLU A 118 26.06 -5.74 9.40
N ALA A 119 24.90 -6.40 9.33
CA ALA A 119 24.23 -6.96 10.50
C ALA A 119 24.45 -8.49 10.62
N ASP A 120 24.36 -8.99 11.85
CA ASP A 120 24.42 -10.43 12.12
C ASP A 120 23.12 -11.15 11.71
N ASP A 121 21.99 -10.46 11.85
CA ASP A 121 20.67 -10.94 11.45
C ASP A 121 19.76 -9.76 11.06
N TRP A 122 18.82 -9.99 10.14
CA TRP A 122 17.87 -8.97 9.68
C TRP A 122 16.58 -9.60 9.17
N TRP A 123 15.47 -8.88 9.31
CA TRP A 123 14.16 -9.33 8.84
C TRP A 123 13.23 -8.17 8.49
N PHE A 124 12.22 -8.48 7.69
CA PHE A 124 11.08 -7.61 7.46
C PHE A 124 10.00 -7.85 8.50
N ASP A 125 9.26 -6.81 8.86
CA ASP A 125 8.18 -6.89 9.84
C ASP A 125 6.83 -6.46 9.23
N ALA A 126 5.77 -6.47 10.02
CA ALA A 126 4.39 -6.29 9.58
C ALA A 126 4.16 -4.98 8.79
N GLY A 127 4.96 -3.94 9.01
CA GLY A 127 4.86 -2.69 8.27
C GLY A 127 5.27 -2.87 6.81
N PHE A 128 6.35 -3.62 6.55
CA PHE A 128 6.74 -4.01 5.20
C PHE A 128 5.68 -4.91 4.55
N TYR A 129 5.23 -5.95 5.26
CA TYR A 129 4.25 -6.89 4.70
C TYR A 129 2.90 -6.22 4.41
N GLY A 130 2.45 -5.31 5.28
CA GLY A 130 1.28 -4.48 5.06
C GLY A 130 1.42 -3.59 3.83
N GLY A 131 2.58 -2.96 3.66
CA GLY A 131 2.88 -2.13 2.49
C GLY A 131 2.91 -2.92 1.17
N ILE A 132 3.62 -4.05 1.12
CA ILE A 132 3.79 -4.82 -0.12
C ILE A 132 2.50 -5.56 -0.51
N ILE A 133 1.86 -6.26 0.43
CA ILE A 133 0.65 -7.05 0.16
C ILE A 133 -0.52 -6.10 -0.10
N GLY A 134 -0.69 -5.07 0.75
CA GLY A 134 -1.73 -4.07 0.58
C GLY A 134 -1.59 -3.31 -0.73
N GLY A 135 -0.37 -2.93 -1.10
CA GLY A 135 -0.07 -2.30 -2.37
C GLY A 135 -0.44 -3.17 -3.57
N ILE A 136 -0.03 -4.44 -3.60
CA ILE A 136 -0.34 -5.37 -4.70
C ILE A 136 -1.85 -5.56 -4.84
N ILE A 137 -2.56 -5.84 -3.74
CA ILE A 137 -4.01 -6.06 -3.78
C ILE A 137 -4.73 -4.80 -4.25
N ASN A 138 -4.39 -3.62 -3.73
CA ASN A 138 -4.98 -2.36 -4.19
C ASN A 138 -4.73 -2.12 -5.68
N LEU A 139 -3.56 -2.50 -6.21
CA LEU A 139 -3.22 -2.30 -7.61
C LEU A 139 -4.11 -3.17 -8.51
N ILE A 140 -4.35 -4.41 -8.10
CA ILE A 140 -5.30 -5.32 -8.76
C ILE A 140 -6.72 -4.74 -8.72
N LEU A 141 -7.16 -4.24 -7.56
CA LEU A 141 -8.51 -3.68 -7.41
C LEU A 141 -8.73 -2.43 -8.27
N TYR A 142 -7.76 -1.51 -8.31
CA TYR A 142 -7.82 -0.34 -9.19
C TYR A 142 -7.77 -0.74 -10.67
N PHE A 143 -6.97 -1.73 -11.05
CA PHE A 143 -6.93 -2.24 -12.41
C PHE A 143 -8.31 -2.77 -12.84
N LEU A 144 -8.93 -3.63 -12.03
CA LEU A 144 -10.28 -4.15 -12.29
C LEU A 144 -11.32 -3.03 -12.38
N LEU A 145 -11.21 -2.01 -11.52
CA LEU A 145 -12.12 -0.87 -11.52
C LEU A 145 -12.03 -0.07 -12.82
N ILE A 146 -10.81 0.20 -13.30
CA ILE A 146 -10.57 0.93 -14.54
C ILE A 146 -11.08 0.12 -15.74
N SER A 147 -10.75 -1.17 -15.81
CA SER A 147 -11.23 -2.07 -16.88
C SER A 147 -12.75 -2.16 -16.93
N ASN A 148 -13.44 -2.26 -15.79
CA ASN A 148 -14.91 -2.30 -15.76
C ASN A 148 -15.55 -1.03 -16.35
N ARG A 149 -14.91 0.13 -16.18
CA ARG A 149 -15.42 1.40 -16.71
C ARG A 149 -15.24 1.51 -18.22
N GLU A 150 -14.11 1.05 -18.77
CA GLU A 150 -13.90 1.07 -20.23
C GLU A 150 -14.93 0.19 -20.97
N VAL A 151 -15.26 -0.98 -20.42
CA VAL A 151 -16.29 -1.87 -20.98
C VAL A 151 -17.69 -1.23 -20.95
N SER A 152 -17.97 -0.34 -19.99
CA SER A 152 -19.28 0.33 -19.89
C SER A 152 -19.50 1.46 -20.91
N ILE A 153 -18.43 1.96 -21.55
CA ILE A 153 -18.50 3.09 -22.51
C ILE A 153 -18.60 2.58 -23.97
N SER A 154 -18.32 1.30 -24.22
CA SER A 154 -18.30 0.71 -25.57
C SER A 154 -19.67 0.19 -26.08
N PHE A 155 -20.78 0.60 -25.46
CA PHE A 155 -22.14 0.18 -25.84
C PHE A 155 -23.03 1.37 -26.22
#